data_AF-A0A2G2G7J5-F1
#
_entry.id   AF-A0A2G2G7J5-F1
#
_cell.length_a   1.000
_cell.length_b   1.000
_cell.length_c   1.000
_cell.angle_alpha   90.00
_cell.angle_beta   90.00
_cell.angle_gamma   90.00
#
_symmetry.space_group_name_H-M   'P 1'
#
loop_
_entity.id
_entity.type
_entity.pdbx_description
1 polymer ?
#
loop_
_entity_poly.entity_id
_entity_poly.type
_entity_poly.pdbx_seq_one_letter_code
_entity_poly.pdbx_strand_id
1 'polypeptide(L)'
;MRILLNMRYILFLFLFTNYLFAIISEPIGSKVLSVDKEEQTLTISFVEGTQVGMYGVIVKDLDQNHAIALKWIQVTAIEGSLIFAKMIPILALEQSALPSGTWTAQAGDNAIIGYNYHRALLIAPNPSVYKKISSYHSERKWVHPDIFATVLSHHGHPSPLIEDFNYMCRSNNIGTVSFVFDKSILSVDCQSFKIIQNKTISLKTDEIQVPFYTRITHIEANWFGEGNDEVQDYNKYYVDLLAENNPQNEWIQTYKAVQDKEAEEGSWFGSWFSSIKVTSDNTEEDDE
;
A
#
# COMPACT_ATOMS: atom_id res chain seq x y z
N MET A 1 -40.92 -15.87 23.40
CA MET A 1 -39.55 -16.15 23.88
C MET A 1 -38.60 -16.63 22.77
N ARG A 2 -39.01 -17.52 21.83
CA ARG A 2 -38.18 -17.94 20.67
C ARG A 2 -37.81 -16.80 19.68
N ILE A 3 -38.71 -15.84 19.45
CA ILE A 3 -38.47 -14.72 18.49
C ILE A 3 -37.38 -13.76 19.00
N LEU A 4 -37.35 -13.48 20.30
CA LEU A 4 -36.31 -12.65 20.94
C LEU A 4 -34.92 -13.30 20.93
N LEU A 5 -34.87 -14.64 20.98
CA LEU A 5 -33.62 -15.40 20.88
C LEU A 5 -33.05 -15.32 19.46
N ASN A 6 -33.89 -15.48 18.43
CA ASN A 6 -33.49 -15.34 17.02
C ASN A 6 -33.07 -13.90 16.67
N MET A 7 -33.70 -12.89 17.28
CA MET A 7 -33.31 -11.49 17.06
C MET A 7 -31.91 -11.18 17.60
N ARG A 8 -31.50 -11.78 18.73
CA ARG A 8 -30.11 -11.65 19.23
C ARG A 8 -29.10 -12.27 18.27
N TYR A 9 -29.36 -13.46 17.73
CA TYR A 9 -28.44 -14.09 16.77
C TYR A 9 -28.32 -13.32 15.46
N ILE A 10 -29.42 -12.74 14.95
CA ILE A 10 -29.37 -11.87 13.77
C ILE A 10 -28.56 -10.60 14.04
N LEU A 11 -28.71 -9.99 15.23
CA LEU A 11 -27.94 -8.81 15.62
C LEU A 11 -26.44 -9.11 15.80
N PHE A 12 -26.10 -10.27 16.36
CA PHE A 12 -24.71 -10.76 16.44
C PHE A 12 -24.11 -11.06 15.06
N LEU A 13 -24.91 -11.59 14.12
CA LEU A 13 -24.45 -11.88 12.76
C LEU A 13 -24.18 -10.59 11.96
N PHE A 14 -25.03 -9.56 12.11
CA PHE A 14 -24.79 -8.25 11.50
C PHE A 14 -23.57 -7.52 12.10
N LEU A 15 -23.35 -7.61 13.42
CA LEU A 15 -22.16 -7.04 14.06
C LEU A 15 -20.86 -7.70 13.58
N PHE A 16 -20.86 -9.02 13.32
CA PHE A 16 -19.67 -9.73 12.81
C PHE A 16 -19.34 -9.41 11.34
N THR A 17 -20.34 -9.17 10.48
CA THR A 17 -20.06 -8.86 9.05
C THR A 17 -19.30 -7.56 8.83
N ASN A 18 -19.43 -6.57 9.73
CA ASN A 18 -18.72 -5.30 9.60
C ASN A 18 -17.21 -5.41 9.91
N TYR A 19 -16.80 -6.38 10.74
CA TYR A 19 -15.38 -6.58 11.05
C TYR A 19 -14.55 -7.10 9.87
N LEU A 20 -15.19 -7.80 8.92
CA LEU A 20 -14.50 -8.38 7.77
C LEU A 20 -13.88 -7.32 6.84
N PHE A 21 -14.36 -6.07 6.91
CA PHE A 21 -13.89 -4.98 6.06
C PHE A 21 -12.89 -4.04 6.74
N ALA A 22 -12.54 -4.19 8.02
CA ALA A 22 -11.63 -3.28 8.74
C ALA A 22 -10.16 -3.27 8.22
N ILE A 23 -9.67 -2.16 7.69
CA ILE A 23 -8.28 -2.01 7.22
C ILE A 23 -7.35 -1.71 8.41
N ILE A 24 -6.19 -2.35 8.54
CA ILE A 24 -5.26 -2.19 9.69
C ILE A 24 -4.87 -0.72 9.85
N SER A 25 -5.44 -0.04 10.84
CA SER A 25 -5.29 1.40 11.06
C SER A 25 -4.69 1.74 12.42
N GLU A 26 -4.75 0.82 13.38
CA GLU A 26 -4.31 1.06 14.75
C GLU A 26 -2.86 0.61 14.96
N PRO A 27 -2.06 1.40 15.69
CA PRO A 27 -0.72 0.99 16.09
C PRO A 27 -0.79 -0.14 17.13
N ILE A 28 0.21 -1.02 17.08
CA ILE A 28 0.30 -2.23 17.88
C ILE A 28 1.50 -2.11 18.82
N GLY A 29 1.24 -2.09 20.12
CA GLY A 29 2.29 -1.97 21.14
C GLY A 29 2.92 -3.31 21.52
N SER A 30 4.24 -3.32 21.68
CA SER A 30 5.02 -4.45 22.18
C SER A 30 6.24 -3.99 22.99
N LYS A 31 7.06 -4.95 23.44
CA LYS A 31 8.28 -4.71 24.21
C LYS A 31 9.52 -5.21 23.48
N VAL A 32 10.56 -4.38 23.50
CA VAL A 32 11.89 -4.76 23.01
C VAL A 32 12.50 -5.79 23.96
N LEU A 33 12.88 -6.95 23.44
CA LEU A 33 13.49 -8.05 24.19
C LEU A 33 15.01 -7.95 24.19
N SER A 34 15.61 -7.65 23.05
CA SER A 34 17.05 -7.48 22.88
C SER A 34 17.35 -6.51 21.74
N VAL A 35 18.53 -5.90 21.78
CA VAL A 35 19.02 -4.96 20.76
C VAL A 35 20.45 -5.35 20.41
N ASP A 36 20.71 -5.52 19.12
CA ASP A 36 22.05 -5.59 18.56
C ASP A 36 22.44 -4.22 18.02
N LYS A 37 23.42 -3.59 18.67
CA LYS A 37 23.88 -2.25 18.33
C LYS A 37 24.85 -2.24 17.15
N GLU A 38 25.53 -3.34 16.88
CA GLU A 38 26.49 -3.41 15.78
C GLU A 38 25.72 -3.60 14.46
N GLU A 39 24.81 -4.57 14.44
CA GLU A 39 24.00 -4.89 13.27
C GLU A 39 22.79 -3.96 13.09
N GLN A 40 22.54 -3.08 14.05
CA GLN A 40 21.36 -2.20 14.08
C GLN A 40 20.05 -3.00 13.97
N THR A 41 19.94 -4.10 14.71
CA THR A 41 18.74 -4.95 14.73
C THR A 41 18.20 -5.10 16.14
N LEU A 42 16.98 -5.58 16.27
CA LEU A 42 16.36 -5.89 17.55
C LEU A 42 15.35 -7.02 17.45
N THR A 43 15.02 -7.57 18.62
CA THR A 43 14.01 -8.59 18.79
C THR A 43 12.88 -8.04 19.66
N ILE A 44 11.64 -8.29 19.26
CA ILE A 44 10.42 -7.84 19.94
C ILE A 44 9.55 -9.06 20.23
N SER A 45 8.79 -9.03 21.33
CA SER A 45 7.71 -10.00 21.55
C SER A 45 6.68 -9.97 20.44
N PHE A 46 6.23 -11.14 19.98
CA PHE A 46 5.16 -11.27 19.00
C PHE A 46 3.89 -10.56 19.45
N VAL A 47 3.27 -9.84 18.50
CA VAL A 47 1.93 -9.27 18.67
C VAL A 47 1.12 -9.55 17.42
N GLU A 48 -0.12 -9.97 17.63
CA GLU A 48 -1.08 -10.27 16.57
C GLU A 48 -1.27 -9.06 15.63
N GLY A 49 -1.43 -9.34 14.34
CA GLY A 49 -1.57 -8.33 13.30
C GLY A 49 -0.24 -7.81 12.72
N THR A 50 0.90 -8.17 13.32
CA THR A 50 2.22 -7.83 12.75
C THR A 50 2.52 -8.63 11.50
N GLN A 51 3.06 -7.97 10.47
CA GLN A 51 3.48 -8.55 9.20
C GLN A 51 4.88 -8.08 8.82
N VAL A 52 5.59 -8.90 8.04
CA VAL A 52 6.89 -8.53 7.47
C VAL A 52 6.73 -7.29 6.60
N GLY A 53 7.64 -6.33 6.77
CA GLY A 53 7.61 -5.05 6.06
C GLY A 53 6.89 -3.92 6.79
N MET A 54 6.14 -4.19 7.86
CA MET A 54 5.55 -3.11 8.66
C MET A 54 6.63 -2.25 9.31
N TYR A 55 6.47 -0.92 9.23
CA TYR A 55 7.26 0.02 10.00
C TYR A 55 6.65 0.26 11.38
N GLY A 56 7.51 0.65 12.29
CA GLY A 56 7.15 1.05 13.65
C GLY A 56 8.21 1.96 14.25
N VAL A 57 8.06 2.30 15.51
CA VAL A 57 8.98 3.17 16.24
C VAL A 57 9.35 2.56 17.59
N ILE A 58 10.61 2.71 17.97
CA ILE A 58 11.06 2.43 19.34
C ILE A 58 10.85 3.69 20.16
N VAL A 59 10.16 3.54 21.28
CA VAL A 59 9.84 4.63 22.19
C VAL A 59 10.43 4.33 23.56
N LYS A 60 11.14 5.31 24.10
CA LYS A 60 11.63 5.30 25.47
C LYS A 60 10.80 6.26 26.31
N ASP A 61 10.18 5.75 27.36
CA ASP A 61 9.53 6.58 28.37
C ASP A 61 10.64 7.29 29.18
N LEU A 62 10.57 8.62 29.24
CA LEU A 62 11.47 9.46 30.04
C LEU A 62 10.92 9.61 31.46
N ASP A 63 9.60 9.74 31.56
CA ASP A 63 8.84 9.70 32.81
C ASP A 63 7.41 9.19 32.53
N GLN A 64 6.46 9.43 33.45
CA GLN A 64 5.07 8.98 33.32
C GLN A 64 4.28 9.64 32.19
N ASN A 65 4.69 10.83 31.74
CA ASN A 65 3.95 11.66 30.78
C ASN A 65 4.76 11.99 29.53
N HIS A 66 6.08 11.78 29.56
CA HIS A 66 6.98 12.12 28.46
C HIS A 66 7.68 10.89 27.93
N ALA A 67 7.70 10.76 26.61
CA ALA A 67 8.41 9.71 25.90
C ALA A 67 9.11 10.29 24.67
N ILE A 68 10.16 9.61 24.23
CA ILE A 68 10.94 10.01 23.07
C ILE A 68 11.00 8.86 22.07
N ALA A 69 10.79 9.18 20.79
CA ALA A 69 11.05 8.28 19.68
C ALA A 69 12.57 8.19 19.46
N LEU A 70 13.11 6.98 19.50
CA LEU A 70 14.55 6.75 19.36
C LEU A 70 14.93 6.43 17.92
N LYS A 71 14.26 5.44 17.32
CA LYS A 71 14.52 4.94 15.97
C LYS A 71 13.23 4.44 15.32
N TRP A 72 13.16 4.54 14.00
CA TRP A 72 12.22 3.75 13.22
C TRP A 72 12.67 2.29 13.24
N ILE A 73 11.73 1.37 13.06
CA ILE A 73 11.99 -0.05 12.88
C ILE A 73 11.22 -0.56 11.68
N GLN A 74 11.79 -1.53 10.98
CA GLN A 74 11.12 -2.29 9.94
C GLN A 74 11.14 -3.77 10.31
N VAL A 75 9.98 -4.40 10.35
CA VAL A 75 9.86 -5.85 10.59
C VAL A 75 10.49 -6.61 9.41
N THR A 76 11.50 -7.43 9.69
CA THR A 76 12.22 -8.21 8.68
C THR A 76 11.82 -9.69 8.69
N ALA A 77 11.52 -10.25 9.85
CA ALA A 77 11.10 -11.63 10.00
C ALA A 77 10.19 -11.82 11.23
N ILE A 78 9.37 -12.88 11.19
CA ILE A 78 8.52 -13.31 12.29
C ILE A 78 8.74 -14.82 12.46
N GLU A 79 9.21 -15.24 13.62
CA GLU A 79 9.50 -16.65 13.91
C GLU A 79 8.86 -17.03 15.25
N GLY A 80 7.78 -17.80 15.19
CA GLY A 80 7.04 -18.22 16.38
C GLY A 80 6.55 -17.02 17.20
N SER A 81 7.08 -16.88 18.42
CA SER A 81 6.74 -15.80 19.36
C SER A 81 7.69 -14.59 19.30
N LEU A 82 8.56 -14.52 18.30
CA LEU A 82 9.56 -13.46 18.14
C LEU A 82 9.37 -12.71 16.82
N ILE A 83 9.53 -11.39 16.90
CA ILE A 83 9.60 -10.50 15.75
C ILE A 83 11.03 -9.96 15.67
N PHE A 84 11.65 -10.09 14.50
CA PHE A 84 12.95 -9.48 14.19
C PHE A 84 12.73 -8.21 13.38
N ALA A 85 13.43 -7.15 13.75
CA ALA A 85 13.33 -5.88 13.05
C ALA A 85 14.70 -5.20 12.89
N LYS A 86 14.83 -4.46 11.79
CA LYS A 86 15.97 -3.58 11.53
C LYS A 86 15.66 -2.19 12.07
N MET A 87 16.62 -1.58 12.75
CA MET A 87 16.55 -0.19 13.22
C MET A 87 16.99 0.78 12.11
N ILE A 88 16.25 1.87 11.98
CA ILE A 88 16.44 2.88 10.94
C ILE A 88 16.48 4.26 11.62
N PRO A 89 17.44 5.14 11.28
CA PRO A 89 17.49 6.49 11.83
C PRO A 89 16.21 7.30 11.54
N ILE A 90 15.76 8.08 12.52
CA ILE A 90 14.71 9.07 12.31
C ILE A 90 15.37 10.33 11.77
N LEU A 91 15.24 10.57 10.46
CA LEU A 91 15.72 11.79 9.81
C LEU A 91 14.63 12.88 9.71
N ALA A 92 13.38 12.52 10.03
CA ALA A 92 12.29 13.49 10.08
C ALA A 92 12.54 14.49 11.21
N LEU A 93 12.49 15.78 10.90
CA LEU A 93 12.74 16.89 11.83
C LEU A 93 14.20 17.03 12.31
N GLU A 94 15.17 16.45 11.61
CA GLU A 94 16.59 16.66 11.91
C GLU A 94 16.92 18.16 11.76
N GLN A 95 17.28 18.80 12.86
CA GLN A 95 17.60 20.22 12.91
C GLN A 95 18.89 20.40 13.71
N SER A 96 19.91 20.96 13.07
CA SER A 96 21.23 21.20 13.69
C SER A 96 21.17 22.08 14.95
N ALA A 97 20.08 22.85 15.10
CA ALA A 97 19.83 23.71 16.26
C ALA A 97 19.17 23.00 17.45
N LEU A 98 18.65 21.77 17.28
CA LEU A 98 18.07 21.01 18.38
C LEU A 98 19.13 20.13 19.05
N PRO A 99 19.17 20.06 20.38
CA PRO A 99 20.08 19.16 21.08
C PRO A 99 19.76 17.71 20.73
N SER A 100 20.78 16.92 20.43
CA SER A 100 20.65 15.47 20.29
C SER A 100 20.69 14.80 21.66
N GLY A 101 19.76 13.89 21.91
CA GLY A 101 19.77 13.06 23.11
C GLY A 101 20.83 11.96 23.03
N THR A 102 21.34 11.52 24.18
CA THR A 102 22.30 10.39 24.27
C THR A 102 21.59 9.04 24.47
N TRP A 103 20.26 9.00 24.42
CA TRP A 103 19.48 7.80 24.66
C TRP A 103 19.60 6.83 23.49
N THR A 104 19.84 5.56 23.80
CA THR A 104 19.87 4.47 22.82
C THR A 104 18.81 3.44 23.13
N ALA A 105 18.32 2.74 22.10
CA ALA A 105 17.40 1.63 22.27
C ALA A 105 18.01 0.52 23.14
N GLN A 106 17.20 -0.03 24.03
CA GLN A 106 17.58 -1.12 24.93
C GLN A 106 16.40 -2.05 25.22
N ALA A 107 16.69 -3.23 25.77
CA ALA A 107 15.65 -4.14 26.26
C ALA A 107 14.72 -3.44 27.28
N GLY A 108 13.42 -3.71 27.19
CA GLY A 108 12.38 -3.10 28.01
C GLY A 108 11.76 -1.82 27.45
N ASP A 109 12.41 -1.16 26.47
CA ASP A 109 11.81 -0.03 25.75
C ASP A 109 10.54 -0.50 24.99
N ASN A 110 9.66 0.45 24.66
CA ASN A 110 8.42 0.17 23.94
C ASN A 110 8.71 0.08 22.44
N ALA A 111 8.07 -0.87 21.76
CA ALA A 111 8.00 -0.91 20.31
C ALA A 111 6.56 -0.67 19.88
N ILE A 112 6.34 0.27 18.97
CA ILE A 112 5.02 0.60 18.43
C ILE A 112 5.04 0.31 16.94
N ILE A 113 4.46 -0.81 16.53
CA ILE A 113 4.37 -1.26 15.14
C ILE A 113 3.13 -0.61 14.50
N GLY A 114 3.17 -0.29 13.21
CA GLY A 114 2.05 0.38 12.54
C GLY A 114 1.90 1.85 12.94
N TYR A 115 3.01 2.51 13.28
CA TYR A 115 2.98 3.92 13.70
C TYR A 115 2.39 4.79 12.57
N ASN A 116 1.41 5.63 12.91
CA ASN A 116 0.66 6.48 11.99
C ASN A 116 -0.15 5.77 10.89
N TYR A 117 -0.46 4.47 11.02
CA TYR A 117 -1.30 3.77 10.05
C TYR A 117 -2.74 4.33 9.94
N HIS A 118 -3.20 5.05 10.96
CA HIS A 118 -4.47 5.77 10.94
C HIS A 118 -4.48 6.92 9.91
N ARG A 119 -3.31 7.39 9.44
CA ARG A 119 -3.17 8.42 8.40
C ARG A 119 -2.68 7.76 7.12
N ALA A 120 -3.50 7.85 6.08
CA ALA A 120 -3.31 7.06 4.86
C ALA A 120 -3.51 7.89 3.59
N LEU A 121 -2.83 7.52 2.51
CA LEU A 121 -3.08 8.00 1.16
C LEU A 121 -3.92 6.96 0.41
N LEU A 122 -4.99 7.39 -0.26
CA LEU A 122 -5.82 6.52 -1.08
C LEU A 122 -5.60 6.81 -2.56
N ILE A 123 -5.04 5.85 -3.27
CA ILE A 123 -4.90 5.83 -4.72
C ILE A 123 -6.10 5.06 -5.28
N ALA A 124 -7.03 5.81 -5.86
CA ALA A 124 -8.27 5.28 -6.40
C ALA A 124 -8.41 5.70 -7.87
N PRO A 125 -9.05 4.89 -8.72
CA PRO A 125 -9.13 5.16 -10.14
C PRO A 125 -10.13 6.26 -10.51
N ASN A 126 -11.09 6.61 -9.63
CA ASN A 126 -12.12 7.61 -9.96
C ASN A 126 -12.73 8.25 -8.69
N PRO A 127 -13.43 9.40 -8.80
CA PRO A 127 -14.02 10.11 -7.66
C PRO A 127 -15.05 9.29 -6.88
N SER A 128 -15.83 8.46 -7.56
CA SER A 128 -16.90 7.66 -6.95
C SER A 128 -16.33 6.59 -6.02
N VAL A 129 -15.31 5.87 -6.49
CA VAL A 129 -14.57 4.86 -5.73
C VAL A 129 -13.85 5.52 -4.57
N TYR A 130 -13.13 6.62 -4.81
CA TYR A 130 -12.47 7.37 -3.76
C TYR A 130 -13.44 7.76 -2.63
N LYS A 131 -14.59 8.35 -2.99
CA LYS A 131 -15.61 8.77 -2.02
C LYS A 131 -16.19 7.59 -1.24
N LYS A 132 -16.52 6.49 -1.91
CA LYS A 132 -17.07 5.30 -1.25
C LYS A 132 -16.10 4.70 -0.24
N ILE A 133 -14.85 4.48 -0.63
CA ILE A 133 -13.83 3.90 0.27
C ILE A 133 -13.52 4.84 1.43
N SER A 134 -13.26 6.13 1.14
CA SER A 134 -12.92 7.10 2.19
C SER A 134 -14.06 7.33 3.18
N SER A 135 -15.32 7.28 2.73
CA SER A 135 -16.49 7.41 3.60
C SER A 135 -16.77 6.15 4.41
N TYR A 136 -16.54 4.97 3.83
CA TYR A 136 -16.67 3.70 4.56
C TYR A 136 -15.61 3.57 5.66
N HIS A 137 -14.37 3.96 5.36
CA HIS A 137 -13.24 3.97 6.30
C HIS A 137 -13.05 5.35 6.96
N SER A 138 -14.11 5.87 7.57
CA SER A 138 -14.11 7.20 8.20
C SER A 138 -13.23 7.31 9.45
N GLU A 139 -12.81 6.18 10.03
CA GLU A 139 -11.83 6.11 11.13
C GLU A 139 -10.42 6.54 10.69
N ARG A 140 -10.15 6.54 9.38
CA ARG A 140 -8.86 6.94 8.81
C ARG A 140 -8.83 8.43 8.48
N LYS A 141 -7.67 9.04 8.71
CA LYS A 141 -7.33 10.37 8.22
C LYS A 141 -6.77 10.26 6.82
N TRP A 142 -7.66 10.34 5.83
CA TRP A 142 -7.28 10.30 4.42
C TRP A 142 -6.60 11.60 3.99
N VAL A 143 -5.37 11.48 3.49
CA VAL A 143 -4.67 12.55 2.79
C VAL A 143 -5.21 12.60 1.36
N HIS A 144 -5.66 13.77 0.93
CA HIS A 144 -6.30 13.92 -0.38
C HIS A 144 -5.27 13.72 -1.51
N PRO A 145 -5.62 12.96 -2.58
CA PRO A 145 -4.71 12.62 -3.67
C PRO A 145 -4.15 13.82 -4.43
N ASP A 146 -4.87 14.95 -4.48
CA ASP A 146 -4.35 16.21 -5.05
C ASP A 146 -3.03 16.70 -4.42
N ILE A 147 -2.80 16.43 -3.13
CA ILE A 147 -1.51 16.76 -2.50
C ILE A 147 -0.41 15.94 -3.16
N PHE A 148 -0.68 14.65 -3.45
CA PHE A 148 0.26 13.79 -4.13
C PHE A 148 0.46 14.20 -5.60
N ALA A 149 -0.61 14.55 -6.32
CA ALA A 149 -0.50 15.09 -7.68
C ALA A 149 0.33 16.39 -7.74
N THR A 150 0.29 17.22 -6.69
CA THR A 150 1.17 18.41 -6.57
C THR A 150 2.63 18.02 -6.39
N VAL A 151 2.92 16.99 -5.57
CA VAL A 151 4.27 16.43 -5.41
C VAL A 151 4.80 15.92 -6.75
N LEU A 152 4.00 15.13 -7.46
CA LEU A 152 4.34 14.58 -8.76
C LEU A 152 4.62 15.68 -9.79
N SER A 153 3.76 16.71 -9.84
CA SER A 153 3.96 17.83 -10.76
C SER A 153 5.20 18.64 -10.39
N HIS A 154 5.55 18.74 -9.10
CA HIS A 154 6.77 19.40 -8.66
C HIS A 154 8.02 18.61 -9.06
N HIS A 155 7.96 17.28 -9.00
CA HIS A 155 9.05 16.40 -9.41
C HIS A 155 9.12 16.19 -10.93
N GLY A 156 8.05 16.50 -11.66
CA GLY A 156 7.95 16.26 -13.09
C GLY A 156 7.64 14.79 -13.42
N HIS A 157 6.93 14.08 -12.55
CA HIS A 157 6.67 12.64 -12.63
C HIS A 157 5.17 12.35 -12.87
N PRO A 158 4.63 12.48 -14.09
CA PRO A 158 3.26 12.04 -14.41
C PRO A 158 3.01 10.56 -14.10
N SER A 159 4.02 9.70 -14.13
CA SER A 159 3.97 8.32 -13.63
C SER A 159 4.61 8.22 -12.23
N PRO A 160 3.82 7.93 -11.17
CA PRO A 160 4.32 7.95 -9.79
C PRO A 160 5.34 6.86 -9.44
N LEU A 161 6.55 7.23 -9.03
CA LEU A 161 7.58 6.28 -8.60
C LEU A 161 7.46 5.91 -7.12
N ILE A 162 8.09 4.82 -6.69
CA ILE A 162 8.17 4.42 -5.27
C ILE A 162 8.79 5.55 -4.43
N GLU A 163 9.78 6.25 -4.96
CA GLU A 163 10.44 7.40 -4.36
C GLU A 163 9.48 8.56 -4.10
N ASP A 164 8.51 8.79 -4.99
CA ASP A 164 7.48 9.83 -4.83
C ASP A 164 6.54 9.48 -3.68
N PHE A 165 6.11 8.22 -3.60
CA PHE A 165 5.34 7.74 -2.46
C PHE A 165 6.13 7.90 -1.17
N ASN A 166 7.37 7.41 -1.13
CA ASN A 166 8.26 7.54 0.02
C ASN A 166 8.45 9.00 0.47
N TYR A 167 8.64 9.92 -0.47
CA TYR A 167 8.71 11.35 -0.19
C TYR A 167 7.39 11.89 0.38
N MET A 168 6.27 11.58 -0.26
CA MET A 168 4.92 11.95 0.20
C MET A 168 4.66 11.43 1.62
N CYS A 169 5.04 10.19 1.90
CA CYS A 169 4.91 9.55 3.20
C CYS A 169 5.68 10.27 4.29
N ARG A 170 6.96 10.61 4.03
CA ARG A 170 7.80 11.33 5.00
C ARG A 170 7.34 12.78 5.20
N SER A 171 7.04 13.50 4.13
CA SER A 171 6.66 14.91 4.17
C SER A 171 5.28 15.15 4.79
N ASN A 172 4.36 14.18 4.67
CA ASN A 172 2.99 14.30 5.17
C ASN A 172 2.67 13.36 6.32
N ASN A 173 3.68 12.69 6.89
CA ASN A 173 3.55 11.76 8.01
C ASN A 173 2.47 10.68 7.79
N ILE A 174 2.51 10.05 6.63
CA ILE A 174 1.55 9.01 6.21
C ILE A 174 2.14 7.64 6.56
N GLY A 175 1.33 6.79 7.21
CA GLY A 175 1.76 5.45 7.61
C GLY A 175 1.44 4.37 6.58
N THR A 176 0.40 4.55 5.75
CA THR A 176 0.01 3.57 4.73
C THR A 176 -0.44 4.21 3.42
N VAL A 177 -0.25 3.49 2.32
CA VAL A 177 -0.85 3.83 1.02
C VAL A 177 -1.79 2.69 0.62
N SER A 178 -3.01 3.01 0.22
CA SER A 178 -4.00 2.05 -0.23
C SER A 178 -4.27 2.23 -1.72
N PHE A 179 -4.16 1.17 -2.50
CA PHE A 179 -4.44 1.10 -3.93
C PHE A 179 -5.73 0.34 -4.15
N VAL A 180 -6.66 0.94 -4.90
CA VAL A 180 -7.94 0.31 -5.23
C VAL A 180 -7.88 -0.27 -6.64
N PHE A 181 -8.15 -1.56 -6.75
CA PHE A 181 -8.29 -2.31 -7.99
C PHE A 181 -9.74 -2.84 -8.12
N ASP A 182 -10.08 -3.49 -9.24
CA ASP A 182 -11.39 -4.12 -9.36
C ASP A 182 -11.57 -5.14 -8.23
N LYS A 183 -12.63 -4.95 -7.44
CA LYS A 183 -13.02 -5.79 -6.30
C LYS A 183 -11.93 -6.00 -5.24
N SER A 184 -10.87 -5.21 -5.21
CA SER A 184 -9.81 -5.37 -4.21
C SER A 184 -9.15 -4.05 -3.78
N ILE A 185 -8.66 -4.04 -2.53
CA ILE A 185 -7.83 -2.97 -1.99
C ILE A 185 -6.55 -3.61 -1.46
N LEU A 186 -5.42 -3.16 -1.99
CA LEU A 186 -4.11 -3.47 -1.42
C LEU A 186 -3.64 -2.29 -0.60
N SER A 187 -3.22 -2.54 0.63
CA SER A 187 -2.58 -1.52 1.46
C SER A 187 -1.12 -1.90 1.69
N VAL A 188 -0.24 -0.94 1.48
CA VAL A 188 1.19 -1.06 1.74
C VAL A 188 1.61 -0.20 2.92
N ASP A 189 2.65 -0.64 3.61
CA ASP A 189 3.43 0.24 4.49
C ASP A 189 4.09 1.32 3.65
N CYS A 190 3.97 2.58 4.09
CA CYS A 190 4.38 3.75 3.30
C CYS A 190 5.89 3.85 3.08
N GLN A 191 6.72 3.22 3.92
CA GLN A 191 8.18 3.35 3.86
C GLN A 191 8.84 2.11 3.25
N SER A 192 8.36 0.90 3.58
CA SER A 192 8.88 -0.33 2.96
C SER A 192 8.26 -0.63 1.59
N PHE A 193 7.10 -0.03 1.31
CA PHE A 193 6.24 -0.35 0.18
C PHE A 193 5.81 -1.84 0.12
N LYS A 194 5.90 -2.55 1.26
CA LYS A 194 5.45 -3.94 1.38
C LYS A 194 3.94 -3.99 1.59
N ILE A 195 3.28 -4.93 0.93
CA ILE A 195 1.86 -5.20 1.13
C ILE A 195 1.67 -5.77 2.54
N ILE A 196 0.90 -5.03 3.34
CA ILE A 196 0.53 -5.38 4.71
C ILE A 196 -0.95 -5.75 4.81
N GLN A 197 -1.73 -5.56 3.74
CA GLN A 197 -3.10 -6.01 3.71
C GLN A 197 -3.62 -6.15 2.29
N ASN A 198 -4.41 -7.19 2.07
CA ASN A 198 -5.24 -7.38 0.89
C ASN A 198 -6.69 -7.60 1.33
N LYS A 199 -7.62 -6.82 0.76
CA LYS A 199 -9.05 -6.97 1.02
C LYS A 199 -9.83 -7.07 -0.27
N THR A 200 -10.71 -8.05 -0.33
CA THR A 200 -11.77 -8.10 -1.34
C THR A 200 -12.87 -7.09 -0.98
N ILE A 201 -13.33 -6.33 -1.96
CA ILE A 201 -14.43 -5.37 -1.84
C ILE A 201 -15.50 -5.65 -2.90
N SER A 202 -16.75 -5.34 -2.59
CA SER A 202 -17.86 -5.45 -3.55
C SER A 202 -18.07 -4.15 -4.32
N LEU A 203 -17.00 -3.65 -4.93
CA LEU A 203 -17.02 -2.42 -5.73
C LEU A 203 -16.36 -2.69 -7.08
N LYS A 204 -17.05 -2.25 -8.13
CA LYS A 204 -16.51 -2.24 -9.49
C LYS A 204 -15.88 -0.87 -9.76
N THR A 205 -14.73 -0.88 -10.41
CA THR A 205 -14.02 0.33 -10.84
C THR A 205 -14.37 0.61 -12.30
N ASP A 206 -15.49 1.31 -12.54
CA ASP A 206 -15.84 1.86 -13.86
C ASP A 206 -15.19 3.23 -14.06
N GLU A 207 -14.97 3.69 -15.30
CA GLU A 207 -14.43 5.03 -15.63
C GLU A 207 -13.09 5.35 -14.95
N ILE A 208 -12.00 4.74 -15.41
CA ILE A 208 -10.66 4.90 -14.84
C ILE A 208 -10.02 6.23 -15.28
N GLN A 209 -9.55 7.00 -14.31
CA GLN A 209 -8.66 8.15 -14.47
C GLN A 209 -7.22 7.74 -14.15
N VAL A 210 -6.28 8.12 -15.02
CA VAL A 210 -4.84 7.91 -14.87
C VAL A 210 -4.12 9.22 -14.50
N PRO A 211 -3.01 9.18 -13.72
CA PRO A 211 -2.51 7.99 -13.02
C PRO A 211 -3.41 7.58 -11.85
N PHE A 212 -4.26 8.48 -11.34
CA PHE A 212 -5.27 8.20 -10.32
C PHE A 212 -6.29 9.34 -10.29
N TYR A 213 -7.34 9.20 -9.49
CA TYR A 213 -8.30 10.27 -9.24
C TYR A 213 -7.63 11.49 -8.60
N THR A 214 -7.58 12.58 -9.36
CA THR A 214 -7.23 13.91 -8.86
C THR A 214 -8.10 14.98 -9.52
N ARG A 215 -8.30 16.09 -8.81
CA ARG A 215 -8.94 17.30 -9.34
C ARG A 215 -7.95 18.22 -10.04
N ILE A 216 -6.65 17.95 -9.93
CA ILE A 216 -5.61 18.67 -10.66
C ILE A 216 -5.67 18.20 -12.12
N THR A 217 -5.79 19.16 -13.04
CA THR A 217 -6.07 18.87 -14.45
C THR A 217 -4.87 18.30 -15.20
N HIS A 218 -3.65 18.65 -14.78
CA HIS A 218 -2.43 18.22 -15.44
C HIS A 218 -1.31 18.05 -14.41
N ILE A 219 -0.53 16.98 -14.55
CA ILE A 219 0.70 16.75 -13.81
C ILE A 219 1.84 17.06 -14.79
N GLU A 220 2.58 18.14 -14.52
CA GLU A 220 3.69 18.54 -15.38
C GLU A 220 4.75 17.43 -15.44
N ALA A 221 5.32 17.22 -16.63
CA ALA A 221 6.34 16.21 -16.89
C ALA A 221 7.71 16.83 -17.11
N ASN A 222 8.76 16.21 -16.55
CA ASN A 222 10.13 16.51 -16.93
C ASN A 222 10.39 16.11 -18.38
N TRP A 223 11.32 16.80 -19.03
CA TRP A 223 11.71 16.49 -20.42
C TRP A 223 12.44 15.14 -20.56
N PHE A 224 13.07 14.65 -19.50
CA PHE A 224 13.80 13.38 -19.48
C PHE A 224 13.86 12.84 -18.05
N GLY A 225 14.06 11.52 -17.92
CA GLY A 225 14.19 10.84 -16.64
C GLY A 225 13.07 9.82 -16.42
N GLU A 226 13.23 8.99 -15.40
CA GLU A 226 12.18 8.06 -14.98
C GLU A 226 10.95 8.83 -14.46
N GLY A 227 9.75 8.26 -14.64
CA GLY A 227 8.50 8.90 -14.21
C GLY A 227 7.92 9.92 -15.20
N ASN A 228 8.60 10.23 -16.30
CA ASN A 228 8.16 11.23 -17.29
C ASN A 228 7.05 10.74 -18.24
N ASP A 229 6.88 9.43 -18.36
CA ASP A 229 5.87 8.82 -19.22
C ASP A 229 4.48 8.87 -18.57
N GLU A 230 3.42 9.00 -19.38
CA GLU A 230 2.05 8.94 -18.90
C GLU A 230 1.61 7.50 -18.64
N VAL A 231 0.97 7.27 -17.50
CA VAL A 231 0.35 5.98 -17.17
C VAL A 231 -0.79 5.69 -18.15
N GLN A 232 -0.67 4.60 -18.92
CA GLN A 232 -1.70 4.19 -19.89
C GLN A 232 -2.75 3.26 -19.28
N ASP A 233 -2.32 2.35 -18.40
CA ASP A 233 -3.18 1.39 -17.73
C ASP A 233 -2.93 1.45 -16.23
N TYR A 234 -3.93 1.94 -15.49
CA TYR A 234 -3.88 2.09 -14.03
C TYR A 234 -3.57 0.77 -13.32
N ASN A 235 -4.24 -0.32 -13.68
CA ASN A 235 -4.11 -1.58 -12.95
C ASN A 235 -2.74 -2.18 -13.23
N LYS A 236 -2.36 -2.31 -14.50
CA LYS A 236 -1.05 -2.84 -14.88
C LYS A 236 0.08 -2.04 -14.23
N TYR A 237 0.02 -0.71 -14.30
CA TYR A 237 1.03 0.17 -13.75
C TYR A 237 1.24 -0.07 -12.24
N TYR A 238 0.17 0.02 -11.44
CA TYR A 238 0.32 -0.14 -9.99
C TYR A 238 0.61 -1.57 -9.57
N VAL A 239 0.17 -2.59 -10.31
CA VAL A 239 0.57 -3.97 -10.03
C VAL A 239 2.06 -4.18 -10.28
N ASP A 240 2.61 -3.61 -11.36
CA ASP A 240 4.04 -3.68 -11.64
C ASP A 240 4.84 -2.92 -10.58
N LEU A 241 4.43 -1.69 -10.23
CA LEU A 241 5.07 -0.89 -9.18
C LEU A 241 5.07 -1.61 -7.82
N LEU A 242 3.94 -2.22 -7.44
CA LEU A 242 3.85 -3.00 -6.20
C LEU A 242 4.72 -4.27 -6.24
N ALA A 243 4.91 -4.88 -7.41
CA ALA A 243 5.67 -6.12 -7.55
C ALA A 243 7.17 -5.95 -7.26
N GLU A 244 7.73 -4.76 -7.47
CA GLU A 244 9.14 -4.46 -7.19
C GLU A 244 9.53 -4.79 -5.75
N ASN A 245 8.68 -4.40 -4.80
CA ASN A 245 8.88 -4.71 -3.38
C ASN A 245 8.13 -5.97 -2.95
N ASN A 246 7.24 -6.54 -3.76
CA ASN A 246 6.39 -7.67 -3.38
C ASN A 246 6.37 -8.81 -4.43
N PRO A 247 7.52 -9.31 -4.90
CA PRO A 247 7.58 -10.25 -6.03
C PRO A 247 6.95 -11.62 -5.72
N GLN A 248 6.89 -11.98 -4.43
CA GLN A 248 6.32 -13.24 -3.96
C GLN A 248 4.88 -13.12 -3.45
N ASN A 249 4.22 -11.98 -3.65
CA ASN A 249 2.86 -11.79 -3.19
C ASN A 249 1.87 -12.56 -4.10
N GLU A 250 1.07 -13.44 -3.49
CA GLU A 250 0.15 -14.34 -4.21
C GLU A 250 -0.88 -13.59 -5.07
N TRP A 251 -1.40 -12.45 -4.59
CA TRP A 251 -2.40 -11.68 -5.35
C TRP A 251 -1.77 -11.06 -6.60
N ILE A 252 -0.55 -10.52 -6.49
CA ILE A 252 0.20 -9.97 -7.63
C ILE A 252 0.49 -11.07 -8.65
N GLN A 253 0.98 -12.23 -8.21
CA GLN A 253 1.28 -13.36 -9.10
C GLN A 253 0.02 -13.85 -9.81
N THR A 254 -1.10 -13.95 -9.08
CA THR A 254 -2.39 -14.34 -9.65
C THR A 254 -2.85 -13.34 -10.70
N TYR A 255 -2.78 -12.03 -10.40
CA TYR A 255 -3.16 -10.98 -11.34
C TYR A 255 -2.33 -11.06 -12.64
N LYS A 256 -0.99 -11.16 -12.51
CA LYS A 256 -0.08 -11.25 -13.67
C LYS A 256 -0.36 -12.50 -14.51
N ALA A 257 -0.55 -13.66 -13.88
CA ALA A 257 -0.86 -14.90 -14.58
C ALA A 257 -2.20 -14.87 -15.34
N VAL A 258 -3.20 -14.12 -14.85
CA VAL A 258 -4.47 -13.92 -15.58
C VAL A 258 -4.25 -13.02 -16.80
N GLN A 259 -3.52 -11.92 -16.65
CA GLN A 259 -3.22 -11.00 -17.74
C GLN A 259 -2.40 -11.65 -18.85
N ASP A 260 -1.40 -12.46 -18.49
CA ASP A 260 -0.56 -13.18 -19.47
C ASP A 260 -1.41 -14.17 -20.29
N LYS A 261 -2.35 -14.87 -19.65
CA LYS A 261 -3.28 -15.78 -20.35
C LYS A 261 -4.23 -15.04 -21.28
N GLU A 262 -4.80 -13.92 -20.84
CA GLU A 262 -5.67 -13.09 -21.70
C GLU A 262 -4.91 -12.56 -22.92
N ALA A 263 -3.64 -12.18 -22.75
CA ALA A 263 -2.77 -11.76 -23.85
C ALA A 263 -2.44 -12.91 -24.81
N GLU A 264 -2.14 -14.11 -24.29
CA GLU A 264 -1.89 -15.31 -25.08
C GLU A 264 -3.13 -15.73 -25.90
N GLU A 265 -4.31 -15.77 -25.27
CA GLU A 265 -5.57 -16.11 -25.93
C GLU A 265 -5.92 -15.07 -27.01
N GLY A 266 -5.83 -13.77 -26.69
CA GLY A 266 -6.06 -12.70 -27.66
C GLY A 266 -5.10 -12.72 -28.84
N SER A 267 -3.83 -13.04 -28.60
CA SER A 267 -2.80 -13.19 -29.63
C SER A 267 -3.07 -14.40 -30.55
N TRP A 268 -3.43 -15.55 -29.98
CA TRP A 268 -3.81 -16.73 -30.76
C TRP A 268 -5.07 -16.50 -31.62
N PHE A 269 -6.11 -15.88 -31.05
CA PHE A 269 -7.32 -15.52 -31.82
C PHE A 269 -7.00 -14.54 -32.96
N GLY A 270 -6.18 -13.52 -32.70
CA GLY A 270 -5.74 -12.57 -33.74
C GLY A 270 -4.95 -13.24 -34.86
N SER A 271 -4.02 -14.15 -34.51
CA SER A 271 -3.24 -14.92 -35.48
C SER A 271 -4.14 -15.82 -36.35
N TRP A 272 -5.15 -16.46 -35.77
CA TRP A 272 -6.09 -17.32 -36.48
C TRP A 272 -7.00 -16.54 -37.46
N PHE A 273 -7.50 -15.37 -37.08
CA PHE A 273 -8.25 -14.53 -38.01
C PHE A 273 -7.38 -13.95 -39.12
N SER A 274 -6.11 -13.63 -38.82
CA SER A 274 -5.17 -13.16 -39.83
C SER A 274 -4.87 -14.24 -40.88
N SER A 275 -4.74 -15.51 -40.47
CA SER A 275 -4.53 -16.61 -41.40
C SER A 275 -5.77 -16.94 -42.23
N ILE A 276 -6.97 -16.76 -41.68
CA ILE A 276 -8.24 -16.92 -42.42
C ILE A 276 -8.41 -15.84 -43.50
N LYS A 277 -8.08 -14.58 -43.21
CA LYS A 277 -8.13 -13.49 -44.20
C LYS A 277 -7.16 -13.70 -45.36
N VAL A 278 -5.96 -14.21 -45.08
CA VAL A 278 -4.96 -14.52 -46.12
C VAL A 278 -5.43 -15.66 -47.03
N THR A 279 -6.21 -16.61 -46.52
CA THR A 279 -6.77 -17.69 -47.34
C THR A 279 -8.00 -17.30 -48.16
N SER A 280 -8.73 -16.24 -47.79
CA SER A 280 -9.90 -15.77 -48.56
C SER A 280 -9.56 -14.82 -49.72
N ASP A 281 -8.39 -14.16 -49.68
CA ASP A 281 -7.92 -13.29 -50.78
C ASP A 281 -7.27 -14.07 -51.93
N ASN A 282 -6.91 -15.34 -51.73
CA ASN A 282 -6.27 -16.19 -52.75
C ASN A 282 -7.26 -17.04 -53.57
N THR A 283 -8.55 -16.69 -53.59
CA THR A 283 -9.60 -17.44 -54.31
C THR A 283 -10.38 -16.62 -55.34
N GLU A 284 -9.93 -15.42 -55.73
CA GLU A 284 -10.58 -14.58 -56.75
C GLU A 284 -9.71 -14.23 -57.98
N GLU A 285 -8.55 -14.85 -58.17
CA GLU A 285 -7.79 -14.76 -59.43
C GLU A 285 -7.50 -16.18 -59.94
N ASP A 286 -8.40 -16.74 -60.74
CA ASP A 286 -8.13 -17.77 -61.77
C ASP A 286 -9.47 -18.18 -62.42
N ASP A 287 -10.07 -17.27 -63.19
CA ASP A 287 -11.13 -17.58 -64.17
C ASP A 287 -11.16 -16.48 -65.26
N GLU A 288 -10.17 -16.50 -66.17
CA GLU A 288 -10.28 -15.98 -67.56
C GLU A 288 -9.53 -16.89 -68.55
#